data_AF-Q2GQI2-F1
#
_entry.id   AF-Q2GQI2-F1
#
_cell.length_a   1.000
_cell.length_b   1.000
_cell.length_c   1.000
_cell.angle_alpha   90.00
_cell.angle_beta   90.00
_cell.angle_gamma   90.00
#
_symmetry.space_group_name_H-M   'P 1'
#
loop_
_entity.id
_entity.type
_entity.pdbx_description
1 polymer ?
#
loop_
_entity_poly.entity_id
_entity_poly.type
_entity_poly.pdbx_seq_one_letter_code
_entity_poly.pdbx_strand_id
1 'polypeptide(L)'
;MRPNLPSLAALAFLSAITPTMARTTSQFGEFFPAWNGYLLNIIRQPNEAGCQNEAAAYHDPSNPDRWLAYELSNCVLDKMDEFRKTEMGITAVVLGLLPTILQQVGPSVAEVAILATRRPLLAVLLGVAMPSVRTGGPLSEPLERAVDVSVRCGILASATWPWLVISAVEYLLAVTSQANVFYQLYQLAYWSVSVSAIAVDTGGLSQTYSPFLWVMLLVPAYLLGFWSLRLGYRASRHAKGSEEFAGRTSWVDAIKGEFVPCAAGDPLFLTEVEKKGLLYIVVQYFTEMASVVVFVFGTVALSSQIFDSLGDVIPVIVRFLCGTVVCRLILLFELHGLREVSKHSTRKNEVLLDGGYNSVSSQDAKGPAISEGRVMA
;
A
#
# COMPACT_ATOMS: atom_id res chain seq x y z
N MET A 1 2.22 26.94 -16.90
CA MET A 1 3.39 26.65 -16.03
C MET A 1 3.14 25.32 -15.34
N ARG A 2 3.93 24.28 -15.65
CA ARG A 2 3.79 22.96 -15.02
C ARG A 2 4.47 23.02 -13.65
N PRO A 3 3.81 22.68 -12.54
CA PRO A 3 4.53 22.50 -11.29
C PRO A 3 5.49 21.32 -11.49
N ASN A 4 6.77 21.54 -11.21
CA ASN A 4 7.78 20.49 -11.32
C ASN A 4 7.44 19.41 -10.29
N LEU A 5 7.38 18.14 -10.69
CA LEU A 5 7.16 16.99 -9.81
C LEU A 5 7.92 17.03 -8.44
N PRO A 6 9.17 17.55 -8.33
CA PRO A 6 9.83 17.75 -7.04
C PRO A 6 9.13 18.75 -6.11
N SER A 7 8.40 19.74 -6.61
CA SER A 7 7.69 20.71 -5.76
C SER A 7 6.43 20.12 -5.12
N LEU A 8 5.78 19.16 -5.77
CA LEU A 8 4.66 18.41 -5.18
C LEU A 8 5.14 17.39 -4.15
N ALA A 9 6.26 16.72 -4.39
CA ALA A 9 6.91 15.85 -3.40
C ALA A 9 7.42 16.66 -2.20
N ALA A 10 8.00 17.85 -2.42
CA ALA A 10 8.40 18.76 -1.36
C ALA A 10 7.19 19.31 -0.59
N LEU A 11 6.07 19.62 -1.25
CA LEU A 11 4.83 20.05 -0.59
C LEU A 11 4.17 18.93 0.22
N ALA A 12 4.22 17.68 -0.25
CA ALA A 12 3.74 16.52 0.51
C ALA A 12 4.65 16.17 1.70
N PHE A 13 5.96 16.38 1.57
CA PHE A 13 6.90 16.29 2.69
C PHE A 13 6.73 17.47 3.66
N LEU A 14 6.46 18.68 3.18
CA LEU A 14 6.25 19.88 4.01
C LEU A 14 4.89 19.89 4.73
N SER A 15 3.84 19.30 4.14
CA SER A 15 2.54 19.15 4.81
C SER A 15 2.59 18.12 5.94
N ALA A 16 3.55 17.20 5.93
CA ALA A 16 3.80 16.25 7.02
C ALA A 16 4.53 16.89 8.24
N ILE A 17 4.96 18.15 8.16
CA ILE A 17 5.79 18.82 9.19
C ILE A 17 5.01 19.86 10.01
N THR A 18 3.68 19.91 9.91
CA THR A 18 2.90 20.69 10.89
C THR A 18 2.28 19.75 11.92
N PRO A 19 3.01 19.39 12.99
CA PRO A 19 2.32 18.86 14.16
C PRO A 19 1.45 19.99 14.68
N THR A 20 0.13 19.84 14.58
CA THR A 20 -0.78 20.60 15.42
C THR A 20 -0.43 20.23 16.86
N MET A 21 0.30 21.12 17.53
CA MET A 21 0.82 20.97 18.89
C MET A 21 -0.33 21.08 19.89
N ALA A 22 -1.18 20.06 19.92
CA ALA A 22 -2.24 19.91 20.91
C ALA A 22 -2.06 18.55 21.57
N ARG A 23 -1.73 18.58 22.88
CA ARG A 23 -1.75 17.41 23.72
C ARG A 23 -3.17 16.85 23.71
N THR A 24 -3.34 15.61 23.27
CA THR A 24 -4.62 14.91 23.31
C THR A 24 -4.81 14.34 24.71
N THR A 25 -5.89 14.70 25.39
CA THR A 25 -6.25 14.17 26.72
C THR A 25 -7.40 13.16 26.66
N SER A 26 -7.67 12.60 25.47
CA SER A 26 -8.79 11.69 25.24
C SER A 26 -8.51 10.22 25.56
N GLN A 27 -7.24 9.83 25.78
CA GLN A 27 -6.90 8.50 26.28
C GLN A 27 -7.33 8.36 27.76
N PHE A 28 -7.43 7.13 28.25
CA PHE A 28 -7.89 6.78 29.62
C PHE A 28 -9.36 7.10 29.95
N GLY A 29 -10.12 7.69 29.03
CA GLY A 29 -11.56 7.90 29.18
C GLY A 29 -12.42 6.71 28.75
N GLU A 30 -11.92 5.94 27.79
CA GLU A 30 -12.56 4.76 27.20
C GLU A 30 -11.49 3.75 26.82
N PHE A 31 -11.74 2.47 27.10
CA PHE A 31 -10.86 1.36 26.72
C PHE A 31 -11.62 0.34 25.90
N PHE A 32 -10.91 -0.69 25.44
CA PHE A 32 -11.53 -1.83 24.77
C PHE A 32 -12.63 -2.49 25.61
N PRO A 33 -13.74 -2.96 24.99
CA PRO A 33 -14.95 -3.37 25.71
C PRO A 33 -14.73 -4.44 26.80
N ALA A 34 -13.81 -5.39 26.61
CA ALA A 34 -13.59 -6.45 27.60
C ALA A 34 -13.01 -5.91 28.91
N TRP A 35 -12.18 -4.86 28.85
CA TRP A 35 -11.49 -4.30 30.02
C TRP A 35 -11.99 -2.92 30.44
N ASN A 36 -12.86 -2.27 29.66
CA ASN A 36 -13.34 -0.92 29.92
C ASN A 36 -13.92 -0.74 31.34
N GLY A 37 -14.84 -1.61 31.75
CA GLY A 37 -15.43 -1.54 33.10
C GLY A 37 -14.40 -1.79 34.21
N TYR A 38 -13.46 -2.71 33.99
CA TYR A 38 -12.43 -3.07 34.97
C TYR A 38 -11.44 -1.93 35.18
N LEU A 39 -10.87 -1.40 34.09
CA LEU A 39 -9.88 -0.31 34.15
C LEU A 39 -10.51 0.99 34.66
N LEU A 40 -11.72 1.33 34.22
CA LEU A 40 -12.43 2.51 34.73
C LEU A 40 -12.79 2.37 36.21
N ASN A 41 -13.02 1.16 36.72
CA ASN A 41 -13.23 0.96 38.16
C ASN A 41 -11.94 1.23 38.94
N ILE A 42 -10.78 0.77 38.46
CA ILE A 42 -9.47 1.08 39.07
C ILE A 42 -9.23 2.61 39.08
N ILE A 43 -9.46 3.27 37.95
CA ILE A 43 -9.23 4.72 37.82
C ILE A 43 -10.20 5.51 38.70
N ARG A 44 -11.48 5.12 38.75
CA ARG A 44 -12.54 5.85 39.46
C ARG A 44 -12.73 5.41 40.91
N GLN A 45 -11.93 4.50 41.44
CA GLN A 45 -12.02 4.13 42.84
C GLN A 45 -11.72 5.33 43.76
N PRO A 46 -12.51 5.57 44.82
CA PRO A 46 -12.26 6.67 45.74
C PRO A 46 -11.08 6.39 46.67
N ASN A 47 -10.35 7.46 47.05
CA ASN A 47 -9.19 7.49 47.97
C ASN A 47 -7.87 6.90 47.39
N GLU A 48 -6.86 6.69 48.24
CA GLU A 48 -5.52 6.14 47.93
C GLU A 48 -5.53 4.73 47.29
N ALA A 49 -6.69 4.10 47.19
CA ALA A 49 -6.87 2.81 46.52
C ALA A 49 -7.00 2.94 44.99
N GLY A 50 -7.42 4.11 44.48
CA GLY A 50 -7.61 4.37 43.05
C GLY A 50 -6.61 5.35 42.45
N CYS A 51 -6.75 5.63 41.15
CA CYS A 51 -5.85 6.49 40.36
C CYS A 51 -6.50 7.81 39.93
N GLN A 52 -7.42 8.33 40.74
CA GLN A 52 -8.22 9.51 40.38
C GLN A 52 -7.37 10.79 40.30
N ASN A 53 -6.35 10.93 41.14
CA ASN A 53 -5.52 12.14 41.19
C ASN A 53 -4.66 12.26 39.93
N GLU A 54 -4.04 11.16 39.53
CA GLU A 54 -3.23 11.03 38.31
C GLU A 54 -4.11 11.21 37.07
N ALA A 55 -5.32 10.66 37.08
CA ALA A 55 -6.29 10.85 35.99
C ALA A 55 -6.74 12.30 35.86
N ALA A 56 -7.06 12.98 36.97
CA ALA A 56 -7.42 14.38 36.97
C ALA A 56 -6.28 15.26 36.46
N ALA A 57 -5.04 14.98 36.90
CA ALA A 57 -3.85 15.68 36.43
C ALA A 57 -3.61 15.45 34.93
N TYR A 58 -3.79 14.22 34.44
CA TYR A 58 -3.65 13.89 33.01
C TYR A 58 -4.65 14.63 32.13
N HIS A 59 -5.91 14.74 32.58
CA HIS A 59 -6.98 15.40 31.83
C HIS A 59 -6.96 16.92 31.92
N ASP A 60 -6.17 17.51 32.83
CA ASP A 60 -6.00 18.96 32.94
C ASP A 60 -5.09 19.48 31.80
N PRO A 61 -5.64 20.24 30.82
CA PRO A 61 -4.86 20.76 29.71
C PRO A 61 -3.87 21.85 30.13
N SER A 62 -4.03 22.43 31.34
CA SER A 62 -3.13 23.45 31.86
C SER A 62 -1.84 22.87 32.45
N ASN A 63 -1.82 21.56 32.73
CA ASN A 63 -0.66 20.90 33.30
C ASN A 63 0.43 20.63 32.23
N PRO A 64 1.63 21.24 32.36
CA PRO A 64 2.69 21.10 31.38
C PRO A 64 3.42 19.75 31.44
N ASP A 65 3.19 18.94 32.49
CA ASP A 65 3.94 17.71 32.69
C ASP A 65 3.58 16.63 31.66
N ARG A 66 4.59 16.11 30.98
CA ARG A 66 4.46 15.10 29.93
C ARG A 66 4.47 13.68 30.47
N TRP A 67 4.94 13.48 31.70
CA TRP A 67 5.03 12.18 32.34
C TRP A 67 3.70 11.70 32.94
N LEU A 68 2.65 12.53 32.92
CA LEU A 68 1.35 12.20 33.50
C LEU A 68 0.72 10.92 32.94
N ALA A 69 0.92 10.62 31.65
CA ALA A 69 0.44 9.36 31.07
C ALA A 69 1.21 8.14 31.60
N TYR A 70 2.51 8.30 31.85
CA TYR A 70 3.34 7.28 32.45
C TYR A 70 2.95 7.06 33.92
N GLU A 71 2.76 8.13 34.68
CA GLU A 71 2.32 8.08 36.08
C GLU A 71 0.96 7.41 36.23
N LEU A 72 -0.03 7.83 35.43
CA LEU A 72 -1.35 7.20 35.41
C LEU A 72 -1.28 5.73 35.00
N SER A 73 -0.50 5.41 33.96
CA SER A 73 -0.32 4.01 33.54
C SER A 73 0.31 3.17 34.65
N ASN A 74 1.30 3.68 35.36
CA ASN A 74 1.93 2.99 36.48
C ASN A 74 0.96 2.78 37.64
N CYS A 75 0.16 3.78 37.99
CA CYS A 75 -0.86 3.62 39.03
C CYS A 75 -1.87 2.53 38.65
N VAL A 76 -2.38 2.54 37.41
CA VAL A 76 -3.32 1.52 36.95
C VAL A 76 -2.67 0.14 36.97
N LEU A 77 -1.43 0.02 36.48
CA LEU A 77 -0.69 -1.24 36.49
C LEU A 77 -0.43 -1.74 37.91
N ASP A 78 -0.10 -0.89 38.87
CA ASP A 78 0.11 -1.29 40.28
C ASP A 78 -1.14 -1.99 40.86
N LYS A 79 -2.34 -1.52 40.49
CA LYS A 79 -3.63 -2.04 40.98
C LYS A 79 -4.19 -3.20 40.14
N MET A 80 -3.60 -3.53 39.00
CA MET A 80 -4.04 -4.66 38.18
C MET A 80 -3.58 -6.01 38.75
N ASP A 81 -4.41 -7.03 38.56
CA ASP A 81 -4.06 -8.40 38.90
C ASP A 81 -2.87 -8.90 38.07
N GLU A 82 -1.95 -9.65 38.69
CA GLU A 82 -0.78 -10.23 38.02
C GLU A 82 -1.13 -11.12 36.82
N PHE A 83 -2.27 -11.82 36.89
CA PHE A 83 -2.77 -12.59 35.77
C PHE A 83 -3.11 -11.70 34.55
N ARG A 84 -3.71 -10.53 34.78
CA ARG A 84 -4.08 -9.59 33.71
C ARG A 84 -2.86 -8.89 33.11
N LYS A 85 -1.84 -8.60 33.92
CA LYS A 85 -0.54 -8.13 33.42
C LYS A 85 0.11 -9.17 32.50
N THR A 86 0.03 -10.44 32.88
CA THR A 86 0.52 -11.56 32.06
C THR A 86 -0.26 -11.67 30.75
N GLU A 87 -1.59 -11.57 30.80
CA GLU A 87 -2.43 -11.56 29.60
C GLU A 87 -2.07 -10.41 28.66
N MET A 88 -1.91 -9.19 29.18
CA MET A 88 -1.46 -8.02 28.41
C MET A 88 -0.11 -8.26 27.72
N GLY A 89 0.84 -8.89 28.43
CA GLY A 89 2.13 -9.28 27.85
C GLY A 89 1.98 -10.25 26.67
N ILE A 90 1.06 -11.21 26.75
CA ILE A 90 0.75 -12.13 25.64
C ILE A 90 0.09 -11.36 24.48
N THR A 91 -0.87 -10.49 24.77
CA THR A 91 -1.56 -9.66 23.77
C THR A 91 -0.58 -8.80 22.99
N ALA A 92 0.36 -8.14 23.68
CA ALA A 92 1.44 -7.36 23.08
C ALA A 92 2.31 -8.17 22.11
N VAL A 93 2.65 -9.42 22.45
CA VAL A 93 3.38 -10.33 21.55
C VAL A 93 2.55 -10.64 20.31
N VAL A 94 1.26 -10.95 20.47
CA VAL A 94 0.36 -11.28 19.36
C VAL A 94 0.17 -10.08 18.43
N LEU A 95 -0.02 -8.87 18.95
CA LEU A 95 -0.04 -7.63 18.17
C LEU A 95 1.29 -7.35 17.47
N GLY A 96 2.41 -7.60 18.17
CA GLY A 96 3.75 -7.47 17.61
C GLY A 96 4.01 -8.38 16.41
N LEU A 97 3.33 -9.53 16.33
CA LEU A 97 3.42 -10.45 15.18
C LEU A 97 2.54 -10.02 13.99
N LEU A 98 1.59 -9.10 14.18
CA LEU A 98 0.68 -8.66 13.12
C LEU A 98 1.41 -8.14 11.86
N PRO A 99 2.45 -7.29 11.96
CA PRO A 99 3.22 -6.86 10.79
C PRO A 99 3.82 -8.04 10.01
N THR A 100 4.29 -9.08 10.69
CA THR A 100 4.83 -10.29 10.04
C THR A 100 3.74 -11.05 9.29
N ILE A 101 2.56 -11.20 9.88
CA ILE A 101 1.43 -11.88 9.20
C ILE A 101 0.99 -11.06 7.98
N LEU A 102 0.86 -9.74 8.15
CA LEU A 102 0.48 -8.84 7.06
C LEU A 102 1.51 -8.88 5.93
N GLN A 103 2.81 -8.90 6.24
CA GLN A 103 3.89 -8.96 5.25
C GLN A 103 3.86 -10.22 4.36
N GLN A 104 3.31 -11.33 4.86
CA GLN A 104 3.14 -12.56 4.06
C GLN A 104 2.05 -12.40 2.99
N VAL A 105 1.01 -11.62 3.28
CA VAL A 105 -0.14 -11.40 2.40
C VAL A 105 -0.03 -10.08 1.63
N GLY A 106 0.79 -9.17 2.13
CA GLY A 106 0.90 -7.79 1.70
C GLY A 106 1.56 -7.62 0.33
N PRO A 107 1.44 -6.43 -0.25
CA PRO A 107 2.04 -6.13 -1.53
C PRO A 107 3.55 -5.94 -1.40
N SER A 108 4.24 -6.26 -2.48
CA SER A 108 5.58 -5.72 -2.73
C SER A 108 5.48 -4.30 -3.27
N VAL A 109 6.50 -3.50 -3.00
CA VAL A 109 6.57 -2.11 -3.50
C VAL A 109 6.49 -2.05 -5.03
N ALA A 110 7.07 -3.05 -5.70
CA ALA A 110 7.05 -3.18 -7.14
C ALA A 110 5.63 -3.38 -7.72
N GLU A 111 4.81 -4.24 -7.09
CA GLU A 111 3.44 -4.52 -7.54
C GLU A 111 2.59 -3.25 -7.48
N VAL A 112 2.68 -2.50 -6.38
CA VAL A 112 1.98 -1.22 -6.21
C VAL A 112 2.53 -0.18 -7.18
N ALA A 113 3.85 -0.12 -7.38
CA ALA A 113 4.47 0.81 -8.32
C ALA A 113 4.07 0.54 -9.77
N ILE A 114 3.99 -0.73 -10.19
CA ILE A 114 3.54 -1.13 -11.53
C ILE A 114 2.08 -0.73 -11.72
N LEU A 115 1.20 -1.03 -10.76
CA LEU A 115 -0.19 -0.62 -10.83
C LEU A 115 -0.33 0.91 -10.89
N ALA A 116 0.48 1.64 -10.12
CA ALA A 116 0.47 3.11 -10.09
C ALA A 116 0.86 3.75 -11.44
N THR A 117 1.49 3.02 -12.36
CA THR A 117 1.73 3.53 -13.73
C THR A 117 0.45 3.67 -14.56
N ARG A 118 -0.60 2.91 -14.22
CA ARG A 118 -1.87 2.87 -14.94
C ARG A 118 -3.03 3.44 -14.13
N ARG A 119 -3.14 3.02 -12.86
CA ARG A 119 -4.16 3.48 -11.92
C ARG A 119 -3.54 4.00 -10.62
N PRO A 120 -2.97 5.21 -10.63
CA PRO A 120 -2.34 5.80 -9.46
C PRO A 120 -3.28 5.94 -8.25
N LEU A 121 -4.56 6.30 -8.40
CA LEU A 121 -5.44 6.47 -7.23
C LEU A 121 -5.77 5.13 -6.61
N LEU A 122 -6.11 4.12 -7.41
CA LEU A 122 -6.35 2.77 -6.91
C LEU A 122 -5.11 2.20 -6.23
N ALA A 123 -3.92 2.39 -6.81
CA ALA A 123 -2.68 1.92 -6.21
C ALA A 123 -2.40 2.55 -4.84
N VAL A 124 -2.69 3.85 -4.67
CA VAL A 124 -2.55 4.54 -3.38
C VAL A 124 -3.56 4.01 -2.36
N LEU A 125 -4.83 3.86 -2.74
CA LEU A 125 -5.86 3.31 -1.85
C LEU A 125 -5.49 1.90 -1.38
N LEU A 126 -5.09 1.03 -2.31
CA LEU A 126 -4.67 -0.33 -2.00
C LEU A 126 -3.40 -0.37 -1.15
N GLY A 127 -2.41 0.47 -1.46
CA GLY A 127 -1.15 0.55 -0.70
C GLY A 127 -1.36 0.97 0.75
N VAL A 128 -2.26 1.93 1.01
CA VAL A 128 -2.60 2.38 2.37
C VAL A 128 -3.49 1.35 3.09
N ALA A 129 -4.40 0.70 2.37
CA ALA A 129 -5.29 -0.32 2.93
C ALA A 129 -4.56 -1.64 3.30
N MET A 130 -3.34 -1.85 2.82
CA MET A 130 -2.50 -2.98 3.16
C MET A 130 -1.29 -2.47 3.96
N PRO A 131 -1.37 -2.40 5.31
CA PRO A 131 -0.35 -1.75 6.13
C PRO A 131 0.90 -2.62 6.34
N SER A 132 1.47 -3.14 5.25
CA SER A 132 2.70 -3.92 5.26
C SER A 132 3.34 -3.90 3.89
N VAL A 133 4.67 -4.01 3.87
CA VAL A 133 5.44 -4.13 2.64
C VAL A 133 6.20 -5.44 2.68
N ARG A 134 5.99 -6.30 1.68
CA ARG A 134 6.76 -7.53 1.54
C ARG A 134 8.22 -7.20 1.26
N THR A 135 9.11 -7.65 2.14
CA THR A 135 10.57 -7.50 1.97
C THR A 135 11.13 -8.70 1.22
N GLY A 136 12.28 -8.54 0.55
CA GLY A 136 13.08 -9.68 0.08
C GLY A 136 12.79 -10.22 -1.32
N GLY A 137 12.51 -9.38 -2.31
CA GLY A 137 12.49 -9.80 -3.72
C GLY A 137 12.96 -8.70 -4.66
N PRO A 138 13.79 -8.99 -5.67
CA PRO A 138 14.17 -8.00 -6.69
C PRO A 138 12.92 -7.48 -7.42
N LEU A 139 12.94 -6.19 -7.77
CA LEU A 139 11.84 -5.47 -8.47
C LEU A 139 11.45 -6.13 -9.81
N SER A 140 12.27 -7.05 -10.33
CA SER A 140 12.12 -7.77 -11.60
C SER A 140 11.21 -9.01 -11.55
N GLU A 141 11.05 -9.65 -10.38
CA GLU A 141 10.19 -10.84 -10.21
C GLU A 141 8.66 -10.63 -10.04
N PRO A 142 8.08 -9.42 -9.83
CA PRO A 142 6.67 -9.32 -9.47
C PRO A 142 5.73 -9.71 -10.62
N LEU A 143 6.12 -9.48 -11.87
CA LEU A 143 5.31 -9.84 -13.03
C LEU A 143 5.41 -11.34 -13.38
N GLU A 144 6.52 -11.99 -13.03
CA GLU A 144 6.71 -13.43 -13.23
C GLU A 144 6.01 -14.25 -12.14
N ARG A 145 6.09 -13.80 -10.88
CA ARG A 145 5.59 -14.52 -9.69
C ARG A 145 4.14 -14.20 -9.31
N ALA A 146 3.52 -13.15 -9.87
CA ALA A 146 2.08 -12.88 -9.71
C ALA A 146 1.25 -13.94 -10.48
N VAL A 147 1.16 -15.12 -9.86
CA VAL A 147 0.13 -16.15 -9.95
C VAL A 147 -0.17 -16.66 -11.38
N ASP A 148 0.34 -17.86 -11.66
CA ASP A 148 0.09 -18.69 -12.85
C ASP A 148 -1.33 -19.31 -12.85
N VAL A 149 -2.34 -18.58 -12.38
CA VAL A 149 -3.73 -19.04 -12.34
C VAL A 149 -4.44 -18.49 -13.57
N SER A 150 -4.65 -19.35 -14.57
CA SER A 150 -5.41 -19.02 -15.76
C SER A 150 -6.91 -18.88 -15.42
N VAL A 151 -7.34 -17.70 -14.96
CA VAL A 151 -8.76 -17.40 -14.84
C VAL A 151 -9.28 -16.99 -16.23
N ARG A 152 -9.66 -17.98 -17.05
CA ARG A 152 -10.42 -17.73 -18.28
C ARG A 152 -11.85 -17.30 -17.90
N CYS A 153 -12.03 -16.02 -17.61
CA CYS A 153 -13.37 -15.44 -17.51
C CYS A 153 -13.85 -15.08 -18.92
N GLY A 154 -14.39 -16.07 -19.65
CA GLY A 154 -14.95 -15.89 -21.00
C GLY A 154 -16.12 -14.91 -21.11
N ILE A 155 -16.64 -14.42 -19.98
CA ILE A 155 -17.75 -13.47 -19.89
C ILE A 155 -17.29 -12.02 -20.10
N LEU A 156 -16.01 -11.74 -19.86
CA LEU A 156 -15.47 -10.38 -19.90
C LEU A 156 -15.28 -9.86 -21.35
N ALA A 157 -15.06 -10.72 -22.34
CA ALA A 157 -14.66 -10.26 -23.68
C ALA A 157 -15.76 -9.60 -24.54
N SER A 158 -17.04 -9.66 -24.16
CA SER A 158 -18.16 -9.41 -25.09
C SER A 158 -19.03 -8.18 -24.80
N ALA A 159 -18.89 -7.49 -23.67
CA ALA A 159 -19.74 -6.35 -23.32
C ALA A 159 -18.91 -5.12 -22.92
N THR A 160 -19.39 -3.91 -23.26
CA THR A 160 -18.72 -2.63 -22.99
C THR A 160 -19.04 -2.03 -21.62
N TRP A 161 -20.14 -2.45 -20.99
CA TRP A 161 -20.58 -2.00 -19.66
C TRP A 161 -20.00 -2.72 -18.42
N PRO A 162 -19.50 -3.97 -18.45
CA PRO A 162 -19.07 -4.67 -17.24
C PRO A 162 -17.83 -4.02 -16.60
N TRP A 163 -17.04 -3.28 -17.38
CA TRP A 163 -15.81 -2.63 -16.92
C TRP A 163 -16.03 -1.56 -15.87
N LEU A 164 -17.05 -0.72 -16.08
CA LEU A 164 -17.36 0.36 -15.17
C LEU A 164 -17.91 -0.18 -13.85
N VAL A 165 -18.67 -1.27 -13.91
CA VAL A 165 -19.18 -1.97 -12.71
C VAL A 165 -18.03 -2.61 -11.93
N ILE A 166 -17.11 -3.31 -12.61
CA ILE A 166 -15.94 -3.93 -11.99
C ILE A 166 -15.09 -2.86 -11.30
N SER A 167 -14.76 -1.78 -12.00
CA SER A 167 -13.97 -0.69 -11.42
C SER A 167 -14.68 -0.03 -10.23
N ALA A 168 -16.00 0.23 -10.33
CA ALA A 168 -16.76 0.77 -9.21
C ALA A 168 -16.74 -0.14 -7.98
N VAL A 169 -16.84 -1.46 -8.16
CA VAL A 169 -16.74 -2.45 -7.07
C VAL A 169 -15.33 -2.46 -6.46
N GLU A 170 -14.28 -2.40 -7.27
CA GLU A 170 -12.89 -2.34 -6.78
C GLU A 170 -12.65 -1.11 -5.90
N TYR A 171 -13.10 0.08 -6.32
CA TYR A 171 -12.97 1.30 -5.52
C TYR A 171 -13.79 1.23 -4.24
N LEU A 172 -15.03 0.73 -4.30
CA LEU A 172 -15.86 0.57 -3.11
C LEU A 172 -15.18 -0.34 -2.08
N LEU A 173 -14.66 -1.49 -2.51
CA LEU A 173 -13.96 -2.42 -1.65
C LEU A 173 -12.64 -1.82 -1.12
N ALA A 174 -11.86 -1.14 -1.96
CA ALA A 174 -10.62 -0.50 -1.55
C ALA A 174 -10.84 0.59 -0.50
N VAL A 175 -11.82 1.49 -0.71
CA VAL A 175 -12.17 2.54 0.25
C VAL A 175 -12.72 1.95 1.55
N THR A 176 -13.55 0.91 1.47
CA THR A 176 -14.08 0.21 2.65
C THR A 176 -12.97 -0.43 3.48
N SER A 177 -12.03 -1.13 2.82
CA SER A 177 -10.87 -1.72 3.49
C SER A 177 -9.97 -0.66 4.12
N GLN A 178 -9.75 0.47 3.44
CA GLN A 178 -8.97 1.59 3.96
C GLN A 178 -9.64 2.22 5.19
N ALA A 179 -10.94 2.49 5.13
CA ALA A 179 -11.71 3.01 6.25
C ALA A 179 -11.67 2.05 7.45
N ASN A 180 -11.76 0.73 7.20
CA ASN A 180 -11.61 -0.28 8.24
C ASN A 180 -10.22 -0.22 8.89
N VAL A 181 -9.14 -0.11 8.11
CA VAL A 181 -7.77 0.06 8.64
C VAL A 181 -7.68 1.30 9.54
N PHE A 182 -8.16 2.46 9.08
CA PHE A 182 -8.13 3.68 9.89
C PHE A 182 -8.98 3.57 11.15
N TYR A 183 -10.11 2.89 11.10
CA TYR A 183 -10.94 2.64 12.27
C TYR A 183 -10.22 1.76 13.29
N GLN A 184 -9.53 0.69 12.86
CA GLN A 184 -8.73 -0.14 13.76
C GLN A 184 -7.55 0.64 14.36
N LEU A 185 -6.88 1.48 13.57
CA LEU A 185 -5.80 2.35 14.07
C LEU A 185 -6.33 3.35 15.10
N TYR A 186 -7.51 3.91 14.87
CA TYR A 186 -8.17 4.80 15.81
C TYR A 186 -8.45 4.08 17.14
N GLN A 187 -9.00 2.85 17.09
CA GLN A 187 -9.21 2.04 18.30
C GLN A 187 -7.90 1.77 19.03
N LEU A 188 -6.85 1.33 18.33
CA LEU A 188 -5.53 1.08 18.93
C LEU A 188 -4.85 2.37 19.45
N ALA A 189 -5.13 3.53 18.87
CA ALA A 189 -4.50 4.77 19.31
C ALA A 189 -5.21 5.40 20.52
N TYR A 190 -6.54 5.28 20.61
CA TYR A 190 -7.34 5.97 21.63
C TYR A 190 -7.87 5.07 22.73
N TRP A 191 -8.14 3.79 22.46
CA TRP A 191 -8.64 2.82 23.45
C TRP A 191 -7.55 1.96 24.08
N SER A 192 -6.32 2.04 23.55
CA SER A 192 -5.11 1.52 24.18
C SER A 192 -4.05 2.61 24.28
N VAL A 193 -3.01 2.31 25.06
CA VAL A 193 -1.91 3.24 25.31
C VAL A 193 -0.63 2.66 24.74
N SER A 194 0.13 3.48 24.01
CA SER A 194 1.39 3.06 23.41
C SER A 194 2.57 3.40 24.32
N VAL A 195 3.20 2.38 24.90
CA VAL A 195 4.39 2.55 25.76
C VAL A 195 5.55 3.15 24.98
N SER A 196 5.71 2.81 23.69
CA SER A 196 6.76 3.37 22.84
C SER A 196 6.61 4.88 22.64
N ALA A 197 5.36 5.37 22.55
CA ALA A 197 5.08 6.80 22.43
C ALA A 197 5.33 7.58 23.74
N ILE A 198 5.21 6.91 24.89
CA ILE A 198 5.47 7.50 26.21
C ILE A 198 6.97 7.46 26.54
N ALA A 199 7.67 6.38 26.20
CA ALA A 199 9.07 6.16 26.56
C ALA A 199 10.06 7.02 25.75
N VAL A 200 9.67 7.45 24.55
CA VAL A 200 10.51 8.31 23.69
C VAL A 200 10.03 9.75 23.84
N ASP A 201 10.89 10.64 24.34
CA ASP A 201 10.61 12.08 24.36
C ASP A 201 10.59 12.62 22.94
N THR A 202 9.39 12.64 22.35
CA THR A 202 9.13 13.13 21.00
C THR A 202 8.73 14.60 20.97
N GLY A 203 8.95 15.32 22.09
CA GLY A 203 8.64 16.73 22.17
C GLY A 203 7.13 16.99 22.27
N GLY A 204 6.59 17.74 21.30
CA GLY A 204 5.18 18.18 21.29
C GLY A 204 4.20 17.22 20.60
N LEU A 205 4.62 16.01 20.22
CA LEU A 205 3.75 15.05 19.55
C LEU A 205 2.78 14.40 20.54
N SER A 206 1.53 14.18 20.10
CA SER A 206 0.51 13.48 20.90
C SER A 206 0.89 12.01 21.08
N GLN A 207 0.76 11.46 22.29
CA GLN A 207 1.02 10.05 22.62
C GLN A 207 0.23 9.03 21.77
N THR A 208 -0.79 9.48 21.04
CA THR A 208 -1.58 8.66 20.10
C THR A 208 -0.89 8.46 18.74
N TYR A 209 0.26 9.11 18.48
CA TYR A 209 0.86 9.15 17.14
C TYR A 209 1.35 7.78 16.63
N SER A 210 1.72 6.86 17.53
CA SER A 210 2.53 5.68 17.16
C SER A 210 1.86 4.76 16.11
N PRO A 211 0.60 4.30 16.27
CA PRO A 211 -0.07 3.51 15.23
C PRO A 211 -0.27 4.25 13.90
N PHE A 212 -0.54 5.55 13.95
CA PHE A 212 -0.70 6.37 12.73
C PHE A 212 0.62 6.58 12.00
N LEU A 213 1.71 6.78 12.75
CA LEU A 213 3.05 6.95 12.18
C LEU A 213 3.47 5.69 11.42
N TRP A 214 3.12 4.50 11.90
CA TRP A 214 3.38 3.25 11.20
C TRP A 214 2.79 3.23 9.79
N VAL A 215 1.53 3.63 9.62
CA VAL A 215 0.90 3.71 8.30
C VAL A 215 1.44 4.89 7.47
N MET A 216 1.76 6.02 8.11
CA MET A 216 2.37 7.16 7.41
C MET A 216 3.76 6.84 6.84
N LEU A 217 4.52 5.94 7.48
CA LEU A 217 5.83 5.47 6.97
C LEU A 217 5.70 4.66 5.66
N LEU A 218 4.52 4.15 5.32
CA LEU A 218 4.29 3.46 4.04
C LEU A 218 4.36 4.41 2.85
N VAL A 219 3.91 5.65 3.02
CA VAL A 219 3.88 6.66 1.95
C VAL A 219 5.28 6.89 1.35
N PRO A 220 6.33 7.24 2.12
CA PRO A 220 7.67 7.39 1.57
C PRO A 220 8.22 6.06 1.02
N ALA A 221 7.90 4.91 1.62
CA ALA A 221 8.34 3.61 1.10
C ALA A 221 7.79 3.34 -0.32
N TYR A 222 6.49 3.60 -0.55
CA TYR A 222 5.89 3.45 -1.87
C TYR A 222 6.38 4.50 -2.87
N LEU A 223 6.61 5.75 -2.44
CA LEU A 223 7.19 6.79 -3.30
C LEU A 223 8.60 6.43 -3.77
N LEU A 224 9.45 5.96 -2.86
CA LEU A 224 10.80 5.50 -3.19
C LEU A 224 10.78 4.34 -4.18
N GLY A 225 9.90 3.35 -3.99
CA GLY A 225 9.81 2.25 -4.94
C GLY A 225 9.20 2.63 -6.29
N PHE A 226 8.26 3.59 -6.33
CA PHE A 226 7.79 4.15 -7.59
C PHE A 226 8.93 4.85 -8.35
N TRP A 227 9.79 5.59 -7.64
CA TRP A 227 10.99 6.17 -8.25
C TRP A 227 12.01 5.13 -8.67
N SER A 228 12.23 4.08 -7.87
CA SER A 228 13.09 2.95 -8.26
C SER A 228 12.61 2.33 -9.58
N LEU A 229 11.30 2.08 -9.71
CA LEU A 229 10.68 1.55 -10.93
C LEU A 229 10.90 2.50 -12.13
N ARG A 230 10.65 3.79 -11.95
CA ARG A 230 10.82 4.82 -13.01
C ARG A 230 12.27 4.94 -13.48
N LEU A 231 13.24 4.72 -12.61
CA LEU A 231 14.67 4.78 -12.93
C LEU A 231 15.17 3.47 -13.57
N GLY A 232 14.63 2.33 -13.17
CA GLY A 232 15.04 1.01 -13.66
C GLY A 232 14.37 0.56 -14.95
N TYR A 233 13.18 1.08 -15.26
CA TYR A 233 12.36 0.62 -16.38
C TYR A 233 11.90 1.78 -17.26
N ARG A 234 11.94 1.55 -18.58
CA ARG A 234 11.33 2.42 -19.59
C ARG A 234 10.12 1.73 -20.19
N ALA A 235 9.04 2.50 -20.39
CA ALA A 235 7.91 2.03 -21.19
C ALA A 235 8.34 1.89 -22.65
N SER A 236 8.33 0.66 -23.17
CA SER A 236 8.71 0.36 -24.56
C SER A 236 7.54 0.63 -25.50
N ARG A 237 7.81 1.43 -26.53
CA ARG A 237 6.83 1.96 -27.49
C ARG A 237 6.69 1.03 -28.70
N HIS A 238 6.52 -0.27 -28.48
CA HIS A 238 6.50 -1.27 -29.57
C HIS A 238 5.12 -1.57 -30.17
N ALA A 239 4.08 -0.81 -29.81
CA ALA A 239 2.83 -0.80 -30.57
C ALA A 239 2.93 0.19 -31.73
N LYS A 240 3.12 -0.34 -32.95
CA LYS A 240 3.11 0.41 -34.22
C LYS A 240 1.83 1.24 -34.38
N GLY A 241 1.98 2.51 -34.77
CA GLY A 241 0.90 3.32 -35.39
C GLY A 241 0.53 4.64 -34.72
N SER A 242 1.12 5.01 -33.58
CA SER A 242 0.80 6.25 -32.86
C SER A 242 1.98 7.23 -32.85
N GLU A 243 2.48 7.60 -34.03
CA GLU A 243 3.38 8.75 -34.15
C GLU A 243 2.64 10.09 -34.04
N GLU A 244 1.30 10.12 -34.06
CA GLU A 244 0.53 11.36 -33.98
C GLU A 244 0.03 11.74 -32.57
N PHE A 245 0.04 10.82 -31.59
CA PHE A 245 -0.53 11.08 -30.25
C PHE A 245 0.55 11.36 -29.18
N ALA A 246 1.72 11.85 -29.58
CA ALA A 246 2.79 12.28 -28.67
C ALA A 246 2.63 13.72 -28.18
N GLY A 247 1.59 14.42 -28.62
CA GLY A 247 1.27 15.77 -28.19
C GLY A 247 0.02 15.77 -27.33
N ARG A 248 0.19 15.84 -26.00
CA ARG A 248 -0.85 16.24 -25.04
C ARG A 248 -1.94 15.18 -24.82
N THR A 249 -1.60 14.10 -24.10
CA THR A 249 -2.62 13.33 -23.37
C THR A 249 -3.42 14.31 -22.53
N SER A 250 -4.68 14.52 -22.89
CA SER A 250 -5.57 15.38 -22.12
C SER A 250 -5.64 14.80 -20.71
N TRP A 251 -5.63 15.64 -19.67
CA TRP A 251 -5.84 15.17 -18.29
C TRP A 251 -7.12 14.33 -18.17
N VAL A 252 -8.09 14.56 -19.06
CA VAL A 252 -9.32 13.79 -19.21
C VAL A 252 -9.05 12.34 -19.61
N ASP A 253 -8.09 12.08 -20.49
CA ASP A 253 -7.74 10.71 -20.93
C ASP A 253 -7.03 9.94 -19.81
N ALA A 254 -6.22 10.64 -19.00
CA ALA A 254 -5.63 10.06 -17.79
C ALA A 254 -6.70 9.71 -16.75
N ILE A 255 -7.69 10.57 -16.54
CA ILE A 255 -8.83 10.31 -15.63
C ILE A 255 -9.70 9.17 -16.16
N LYS A 256 -9.95 9.11 -17.47
CA LYS A 256 -10.69 8.00 -18.08
C LYS A 256 -9.97 6.67 -17.91
N GLY A 257 -8.63 6.67 -18.06
CA GLY A 257 -7.80 5.49 -17.84
C GLY A 257 -7.83 4.96 -16.39
N GLU A 258 -8.12 5.82 -15.41
CA GLU A 258 -8.25 5.44 -14.00
C GLU A 258 -9.49 4.55 -13.74
N PHE A 259 -10.57 4.69 -14.52
CA PHE A 259 -11.81 3.92 -14.34
C PHE A 259 -11.92 2.70 -15.25
N VAL A 260 -10.85 2.36 -15.98
CA VAL A 260 -10.83 1.22 -16.90
C VAL A 260 -9.97 0.10 -16.30
N PRO A 261 -10.56 -1.07 -15.95
CA PRO A 261 -9.89 -2.32 -15.60
C PRO A 261 -8.64 -2.57 -16.45
N CYS A 262 -7.51 -2.98 -15.86
CA CYS A 262 -6.27 -3.13 -16.62
C CYS A 262 -6.38 -4.22 -17.68
N ALA A 263 -7.26 -5.20 -17.46
CA ALA A 263 -7.62 -6.24 -18.41
C ALA A 263 -8.31 -5.70 -19.70
N ALA A 264 -8.89 -4.49 -19.65
CA ALA A 264 -9.55 -3.83 -20.78
C ALA A 264 -8.73 -2.64 -21.33
N GLY A 265 -7.57 -2.33 -20.72
CA GLY A 265 -6.71 -1.22 -21.14
C GLY A 265 -5.69 -1.60 -22.21
N ASP A 266 -4.84 -0.66 -22.59
CA ASP A 266 -3.73 -0.91 -23.53
C ASP A 266 -2.62 -1.76 -22.90
N PRO A 267 -1.88 -2.56 -23.69
CA PRO A 267 -0.74 -3.33 -23.20
C PRO A 267 0.35 -2.44 -22.61
N LEU A 268 0.98 -2.88 -21.52
CA LEU A 268 2.14 -2.22 -20.92
C LEU A 268 3.40 -3.07 -21.14
N PHE A 269 4.33 -2.53 -21.91
CA PHE A 269 5.65 -3.13 -22.11
C PHE A 269 6.68 -2.34 -21.31
N LEU A 270 7.29 -2.99 -20.31
CA LEU A 270 8.40 -2.42 -19.56
C LEU A 270 9.68 -3.07 -20.06
N THR A 271 10.59 -2.27 -20.60
CA THR A 271 11.95 -2.69 -20.92
C THR A 271 12.87 -2.23 -19.81
N GLU A 272 13.64 -3.16 -19.26
CA GLU A 272 14.71 -2.85 -18.31
C GLU A 272 15.75 -1.95 -18.98
N VAL A 273 16.23 -0.94 -18.25
CA VAL A 273 17.27 -0.04 -18.74
C VAL A 273 18.61 -0.77 -18.68
N GLU A 274 19.25 -0.97 -19.84
CA GLU A 274 20.52 -1.71 -19.98
C GLU A 274 21.66 -1.19 -19.07
N LYS A 275 21.67 0.11 -18.75
CA LYS A 275 22.65 0.72 -17.85
C LYS A 275 21.97 1.36 -16.65
N LYS A 276 21.98 0.64 -15.53
CA LYS A 276 21.53 1.13 -14.23
C LYS A 276 22.52 2.17 -13.71
N GLY A 277 22.09 3.43 -13.61
CA GLY A 277 22.90 4.50 -13.04
C GLY A 277 23.04 4.41 -11.52
N LEU A 278 24.00 5.12 -10.95
CA LEU A 278 24.22 5.18 -9.49
C LEU A 278 22.96 5.61 -8.73
N LEU A 279 22.17 6.53 -9.29
CA LEU A 279 20.91 6.99 -8.69
C LEU A 279 19.90 5.84 -8.50
N TYR A 280 19.81 4.91 -9.46
CA TYR A 280 18.94 3.74 -9.33
C TYR A 280 19.36 2.85 -8.15
N ILE A 281 20.67 2.58 -8.03
CA ILE A 281 21.22 1.76 -6.94
C ILE A 281 20.90 2.39 -5.58
N VAL A 282 21.13 3.71 -5.46
CA VAL A 282 20.85 4.46 -4.23
C VAL A 282 19.37 4.41 -3.87
N VAL A 283 18.47 4.71 -4.82
CA VAL A 283 17.02 4.70 -4.57
C VAL A 283 16.51 3.30 -4.23
N GLN A 284 17.01 2.27 -4.91
CA GLN A 284 16.68 0.87 -4.61
C GLN A 284 17.09 0.50 -3.19
N TYR A 285 18.32 0.83 -2.78
CA TYR A 285 18.80 0.60 -1.41
C TYR A 285 17.93 1.30 -0.36
N PHE A 286 17.58 2.58 -0.58
CA PHE A 286 16.68 3.30 0.31
C PHE A 286 15.26 2.71 0.35
N THR A 287 14.77 2.16 -0.76
CA THR A 287 13.45 1.48 -0.81
C THR A 287 13.45 0.22 0.05
N GLU A 288 14.51 -0.58 -0.02
CA GLU A 288 14.67 -1.78 0.81
C GLU A 288 14.78 -1.42 2.30
N MET A 289 15.60 -0.41 2.62
CA MET A 289 15.72 0.10 3.99
C MET A 289 14.40 0.66 4.53
N ALA A 290 13.66 1.43 3.72
CA ALA A 290 12.34 1.94 4.11
C ALA A 290 11.36 0.80 4.43
N SER A 291 11.38 -0.28 3.65
CA SER A 291 10.53 -1.46 3.90
C SER A 291 10.88 -2.14 5.22
N VAL A 292 12.17 -2.27 5.55
CA VAL A 292 12.64 -2.80 6.85
C VAL A 292 12.23 -1.87 7.99
N VAL A 293 12.38 -0.55 7.83
CA VAL A 293 12.00 0.43 8.85
C VAL A 293 10.49 0.38 9.13
N VAL A 294 9.64 0.32 8.10
CA VAL A 294 8.19 0.15 8.27
C VAL A 294 7.86 -1.12 9.05
N PHE A 295 8.52 -2.24 8.74
CA PHE A 295 8.31 -3.51 9.42
C PHE A 295 8.73 -3.47 10.90
N VAL A 296 9.95 -3.01 11.18
CA VAL A 296 10.49 -2.92 12.54
C VAL A 296 9.67 -1.93 13.36
N PHE A 297 9.39 -0.75 12.81
CA PHE A 297 8.59 0.26 13.49
C PHE A 297 7.18 -0.24 13.78
N GLY A 298 6.51 -0.88 12.81
CA GLY A 298 5.18 -1.47 13.02
C GLY A 298 5.18 -2.52 14.14
N THR A 299 6.21 -3.35 14.20
CA THR A 299 6.38 -4.37 15.25
C THR A 299 6.50 -3.73 16.62
N VAL A 300 7.35 -2.70 16.76
CA VAL A 300 7.52 -1.96 18.02
C VAL A 300 6.25 -1.19 18.39
N ALA A 301 5.65 -0.48 17.43
CA ALA A 301 4.45 0.33 17.66
C ALA A 301 3.28 -0.53 18.15
N LEU A 302 3.03 -1.68 17.52
CA LEU A 302 1.93 -2.57 17.88
C LEU A 302 2.22 -3.42 19.12
N SER A 303 3.45 -3.91 19.32
CA SER A 303 3.81 -4.64 20.54
C SER A 303 3.87 -3.75 21.78
N SER A 304 3.98 -2.44 21.62
CA SER A 304 3.97 -1.50 22.73
C SER A 304 2.57 -1.07 23.18
N GLN A 305 1.50 -1.62 22.60
CA GLN A 305 0.15 -1.34 23.06
C GLN A 305 -0.11 -2.05 24.38
N ILE A 306 -0.70 -1.33 25.32
CA ILE A 306 -1.11 -1.83 26.64
C ILE A 306 -2.57 -1.46 26.91
N PHE A 307 -3.15 -2.07 27.94
CA PHE A 307 -4.55 -1.95 28.35
C PHE A 307 -5.56 -2.56 27.37
N ASP A 308 -5.10 -3.54 26.61
CA ASP A 308 -5.85 -4.31 25.64
C ASP A 308 -5.97 -5.79 26.06
N SER A 309 -7.20 -6.30 25.96
CA SER A 309 -7.51 -7.70 26.22
C SER A 309 -7.20 -8.56 25.01
N LEU A 310 -6.75 -9.79 25.23
CA LEU A 310 -6.57 -10.76 24.15
C LEU A 310 -7.88 -11.00 23.39
N GLY A 311 -9.01 -10.98 24.10
CA GLY A 311 -10.34 -11.18 23.52
C GLY A 311 -10.76 -10.08 22.52
N ASP A 312 -10.27 -8.85 22.70
CA ASP A 312 -10.60 -7.72 21.82
C ASP A 312 -9.60 -7.60 20.66
N VAL A 313 -8.34 -7.94 20.89
CA VAL A 313 -7.27 -7.85 19.90
C VAL A 313 -7.39 -8.88 18.77
N ILE A 314 -7.82 -10.11 19.06
CA ILE A 314 -7.96 -11.13 18.01
C ILE A 314 -8.95 -10.69 16.91
N PRO A 315 -10.16 -10.16 17.23
CA PRO A 315 -11.03 -9.56 16.23
C PRO A 315 -10.40 -8.41 15.44
N VAL A 316 -9.60 -7.55 16.08
CA VAL A 316 -8.88 -6.44 15.42
C VAL A 316 -7.92 -7.00 14.36
N ILE A 317 -7.12 -8.00 14.73
CA ILE A 317 -6.18 -8.70 13.83
C ILE A 317 -6.92 -9.33 12.65
N VAL A 318 -8.00 -10.06 12.90
CA VAL A 318 -8.80 -10.70 11.84
C VAL A 318 -9.33 -9.65 10.86
N ARG A 319 -9.81 -8.50 11.36
CA ARG A 319 -10.30 -7.41 10.50
C ARG A 319 -9.19 -6.78 9.66
N PHE A 320 -7.98 -6.59 10.21
CA PHE A 320 -6.82 -6.15 9.44
C PHE A 320 -6.49 -7.14 8.31
N LEU A 321 -6.51 -8.43 8.62
CA LEU A 321 -6.23 -9.49 7.65
C LEU A 321 -7.29 -9.56 6.56
N CYS A 322 -8.58 -9.51 6.90
CA CYS A 322 -9.66 -9.52 5.91
C CYS A 322 -9.55 -8.35 4.92
N GLY A 323 -9.32 -7.12 5.42
CA GLY A 323 -9.13 -5.95 4.55
C GLY A 323 -7.91 -6.11 3.63
N THR A 324 -6.81 -6.61 4.19
CA THR A 324 -5.56 -6.85 3.45
C THR A 324 -5.75 -7.91 2.37
N VAL A 325 -6.42 -9.03 2.66
CA VAL A 325 -6.71 -10.09 1.70
C VAL A 325 -7.59 -9.57 0.56
N VAL A 326 -8.65 -8.81 0.87
CA VAL A 326 -9.52 -8.22 -0.16
C VAL A 326 -8.72 -7.29 -1.09
N CYS A 327 -7.91 -6.38 -0.52
CA CYS A 327 -7.07 -5.49 -1.31
C CYS A 327 -6.00 -6.25 -2.11
N ARG A 328 -5.46 -7.35 -1.56
CA ARG A 328 -4.50 -8.21 -2.25
C ARG A 328 -5.14 -8.90 -3.45
N LEU A 329 -6.38 -9.37 -3.33
CA LEU A 329 -7.11 -9.97 -4.44
C LEU A 329 -7.36 -8.96 -5.57
N ILE A 330 -7.74 -7.72 -5.24
CA ILE A 330 -7.92 -6.64 -6.22
C ILE A 330 -6.59 -6.34 -6.93
N LEU A 331 -5.49 -6.20 -6.18
CA LEU A 331 -4.17 -5.95 -6.74
C LEU A 331 -3.74 -7.06 -7.69
N LEU A 332 -3.93 -8.33 -7.30
CA LEU A 332 -3.59 -9.48 -8.15
C LEU A 332 -4.46 -9.55 -9.40
N PHE A 333 -5.75 -9.25 -9.29
CA PHE A 333 -6.65 -9.18 -10.44
C PHE A 333 -6.17 -8.14 -11.47
N GLU A 334 -5.81 -6.95 -11.02
CA GLU A 334 -5.33 -5.88 -11.90
C GLU A 334 -3.99 -6.19 -12.56
N LEU A 335 -3.03 -6.73 -11.79
CA LEU A 335 -1.73 -7.14 -12.32
C LEU A 335 -1.85 -8.30 -13.32
N HIS A 336 -2.73 -9.26 -13.04
CA HIS A 336 -3.02 -10.35 -13.98
C HIS A 336 -3.64 -9.79 -15.28
N GLY A 337 -4.59 -8.85 -15.16
CA GLY A 337 -5.16 -8.14 -16.30
C GLY A 337 -4.09 -7.46 -17.18
N LEU A 338 -3.16 -6.72 -16.56
CA LEU A 338 -2.03 -6.10 -17.27
C LEU A 338 -1.18 -7.14 -18.02
N ARG A 339 -0.87 -8.26 -17.36
CA ARG A 339 -0.03 -9.32 -17.93
C ARG A 339 -0.68 -9.98 -19.15
N GLU A 340 -1.96 -10.29 -19.07
CA GLU A 340 -2.67 -10.98 -20.15
C GLU A 340 -2.79 -10.10 -21.41
N VAL A 341 -3.13 -8.82 -21.25
CA VAL A 341 -3.20 -7.88 -22.37
C VAL A 341 -1.83 -7.72 -23.03
N SER A 342 -0.76 -7.60 -22.24
CA SER A 342 0.61 -7.51 -22.77
C SER A 342 1.01 -8.77 -23.52
N LYS A 343 0.73 -9.97 -22.99
CA LYS A 343 1.01 -11.25 -23.67
C LYS A 343 0.25 -11.38 -25.00
N HIS A 344 -1.03 -11.06 -25.00
CA HIS A 344 -1.86 -11.14 -26.21
C HIS A 344 -1.37 -10.19 -27.30
N SER A 345 -0.94 -8.98 -26.92
CA SER A 345 -0.35 -8.03 -27.87
C SER A 345 0.99 -8.51 -28.42
N THR A 346 1.85 -9.14 -27.63
CA THR A 346 3.11 -9.73 -28.13
C THR A 346 2.83 -10.82 -29.17
N ARG A 347 1.95 -11.78 -28.84
CA ARG A 347 1.59 -12.86 -29.76
C ARG A 347 0.99 -12.34 -31.07
N LYS A 348 0.10 -11.34 -31.00
CA LYS A 348 -0.49 -10.73 -32.20
C LYS A 348 0.60 -10.07 -33.08
N ASN A 349 1.57 -9.41 -32.47
CA ASN A 349 2.68 -8.79 -33.19
C ASN A 349 3.60 -9.84 -33.84
N GLU A 350 3.90 -10.95 -33.17
CA GLU A 350 4.68 -12.06 -33.74
C GLU A 350 3.98 -12.67 -34.97
N VAL A 351 2.69 -12.98 -34.87
CA VAL A 351 1.90 -13.52 -35.99
C VAL A 351 1.84 -12.54 -37.17
N LEU A 352 1.73 -11.24 -36.92
CA LEU A 352 1.73 -10.22 -37.97
C LEU A 352 3.10 -10.08 -38.66
N LEU A 353 4.20 -10.23 -37.91
CA LEU A 353 5.55 -10.21 -38.48
C LEU A 353 5.82 -11.45 -39.34
N ASP A 354 5.39 -12.62 -38.88
CA ASP A 354 5.56 -13.89 -39.60
C ASP A 354 4.68 -13.95 -40.87
N GLY A 355 3.44 -13.45 -40.79
CA GLY A 355 2.56 -13.28 -41.96
C GLY A 355 3.07 -12.25 -42.98
N GLY A 356 3.70 -11.17 -42.52
CA GLY A 356 4.30 -10.15 -43.37
C GLY A 356 5.52 -10.66 -44.14
N TYR A 357 6.38 -11.43 -43.48
CA TYR A 357 7.57 -12.02 -44.11
C TYR A 357 7.21 -13.02 -45.22
N ASN A 358 6.17 -13.84 -45.00
CA ASN A 358 5.66 -14.77 -46.00
C ASN A 358 5.00 -14.07 -47.20
N SER A 359 4.46 -12.86 -47.02
CA SER A 359 3.86 -12.08 -48.12
C SER A 359 4.88 -11.40 -49.04
N VAL A 360 6.04 -10.99 -48.50
CA VAL A 360 7.13 -10.38 -49.29
C VAL A 360 7.88 -11.46 -50.08
N SER A 361 8.07 -12.64 -49.50
CA SER A 361 8.67 -13.79 -50.19
C SER A 361 7.86 -14.30 -51.40
N SER A 362 6.56 -14.01 -51.49
CA SER A 362 5.73 -14.44 -52.64
C SER A 362 5.68 -13.43 -53.79
N GLN A 363 6.11 -12.18 -53.60
CA GLN A 363 6.11 -11.18 -54.68
C GLN A 363 7.36 -11.25 -55.57
N ASP A 364 8.49 -11.80 -55.08
CA ASP A 364 9.70 -11.97 -55.88
C ASP A 364 9.69 -13.19 -56.82
N ALA A 365 8.62 -14.00 -56.80
CA ALA A 365 8.46 -15.17 -57.68
C ALA A 365 7.74 -14.88 -59.02
N LYS A 366 7.44 -13.63 -59.36
CA LYS A 366 6.93 -13.22 -60.68
C LYS A 366 7.92 -12.33 -61.42
N GLY A 367 9.04 -12.94 -61.84
CA GLY A 367 9.93 -12.36 -62.86
C GLY A 367 9.27 -12.36 -64.25
N PRO A 368 9.64 -11.42 -65.14
CA PRO A 368 9.02 -11.28 -66.45
C PRO A 368 9.42 -12.44 -67.37
N ALA A 369 8.43 -13.09 -67.98
CA ALA A 369 8.66 -14.05 -69.05
C ALA A 369 9.25 -13.32 -70.27
N ILE A 370 10.56 -13.50 -70.47
CA ILE A 370 11.29 -13.13 -71.68
C ILE A 370 10.78 -14.04 -72.82
N SER A 371 10.08 -13.47 -73.81
CA SER A 371 9.76 -14.15 -75.06
C SER A 371 10.83 -13.86 -76.10
N GLU A 372 11.78 -14.78 -76.25
CA GLU A 372 12.70 -14.82 -77.39
C GLU A 372 12.18 -15.77 -78.48
N GLY A 373 12.15 -15.27 -79.72
CA GLY A 373 12.60 -16.01 -80.91
C GLY A 373 11.55 -16.71 -81.77
N ARG A 374 11.22 -16.11 -82.92
CA ARG A 374 11.16 -16.85 -84.19
C ARG A 374 11.47 -15.94 -85.40
N VAL A 375 12.60 -16.23 -86.05
CA VAL A 375 13.02 -15.74 -87.37
C VAL A 375 13.01 -16.95 -88.33
N MET A 376 12.79 -16.66 -89.63
CA MET A 376 12.70 -17.54 -90.81
C MET A 376 11.36 -18.28 -90.97
N ALA A 377 10.66 -18.24 -92.10
CA ALA A 377 11.02 -17.96 -93.49
C ALA A 377 9.92 -17.15 -94.20
#